data_AF-A0A1E7IAH5-F1
#
_entry.id   AF-A0A1E7IAH5-F1
#
_cell.length_a   1.000
_cell.length_b   1.000
_cell.length_c   1.000
_cell.angle_alpha   90.00
_cell.angle_beta   90.00
_cell.angle_gamma   90.00
#
_symmetry.space_group_name_H-M   'P 1'
#
loop_
_entity.id
_entity.type
_entity.pdbx_description
1 polymer ?
#
loop_
_entity_poly.entity_id
_entity_poly.type
_entity_poly.pdbx_seq_one_letter_code
_entity_poly.pdbx_strand_id
1 'polypeptide(L)'
;MGLVVGWVALKTDPYLKITPEMLSRTTPNMSDLAVAVLAGLAGAYALIDEKISPILPGVAIATAIVPPLANSGLCIAYGAYSGAIGSFLLFFTNFVSILLVSSVLFYRAGMARATGADTPHKIFRKFGLATIGFIVMLVILANSFSTITRDRMVHHQVKKRLTVEFADYATTGIDKLFINIRDGKVHVLTQIYSSGTLSPDAVQRIEDQLAEKLEMPVSLVVREISSSDISSEGSNVALVEHTLDGFFVNEDVRPSVRTVQESERIIKKYLRAHTGLHLVHADFFYLEDQAVILAKISGVRRLAIDEIKMLESKIREKVNLPRLRLILRFEEVALYTDAGLVLPYWDSKSSPNKEQAQVLVKMRVALEDFFSKNERYLLESIHNSIVDGQYEILAAVSGAGGFDKKELVTLENHLVSLVGNPVQLYVWINKGPVMTRKGLVSFAQLNESRKGRLNEDDELLLRKTLRRVR
;
A
#
# COMPACT_ATOMS: atom_id res chain seq x y z
N MET A 1 -44.98 -16.16 -2.90
CA MET A 1 -44.82 -14.92 -2.11
C MET A 1 -43.38 -14.42 -2.09
N GLY A 2 -42.39 -15.14 -1.53
CA GLY A 2 -41.00 -14.67 -1.44
C GLY A 2 -40.38 -14.17 -2.75
N LEU A 3 -40.47 -14.97 -3.84
CA LEU A 3 -40.00 -14.57 -5.19
C LEU A 3 -40.62 -13.26 -5.68
N VAL A 4 -41.94 -13.13 -5.53
CA VAL A 4 -42.71 -11.96 -5.97
C VAL A 4 -42.33 -10.74 -5.13
N VAL A 5 -42.20 -10.90 -3.81
CA VAL A 5 -41.78 -9.82 -2.90
C VAL A 5 -40.37 -9.33 -3.26
N GLY A 6 -39.42 -10.24 -3.50
CA GLY A 6 -38.06 -9.85 -3.93
C GLY A 6 -38.06 -9.12 -5.29
N TRP A 7 -38.84 -9.60 -6.24
CA TRP A 7 -38.95 -8.96 -7.56
C TRP A 7 -39.61 -7.58 -7.49
N VAL A 8 -40.70 -7.45 -6.73
CA VAL A 8 -41.40 -6.17 -6.51
C VAL A 8 -40.53 -5.19 -5.73
N ALA A 9 -39.81 -5.64 -4.71
CA ALA A 9 -38.96 -4.78 -3.87
C ALA A 9 -37.90 -4.04 -4.70
N LEU A 10 -37.26 -4.70 -5.68
CA LEU A 10 -36.32 -4.02 -6.58
C LEU A 10 -37.03 -3.08 -7.55
N LYS A 11 -38.22 -3.44 -8.04
CA LYS A 11 -39.01 -2.56 -8.90
C LYS A 11 -39.46 -1.29 -8.19
N THR A 12 -39.64 -1.34 -6.88
CA THR A 12 -40.01 -0.19 -6.04
C THR A 12 -38.80 0.64 -5.59
N ASP A 13 -37.64 0.01 -5.39
CA ASP A 13 -36.38 0.70 -5.07
C ASP A 13 -35.25 0.26 -6.00
N PRO A 14 -35.03 0.99 -7.12
CA PRO A 14 -33.98 0.68 -8.08
C PRO A 14 -32.55 0.88 -7.55
N TYR A 15 -32.39 1.50 -6.37
CA TYR A 15 -31.09 1.82 -5.77
C TYR A 15 -30.64 0.82 -4.71
N LEU A 16 -31.40 -0.26 -4.51
CA LEU A 16 -31.01 -1.32 -3.61
C LEU A 16 -29.58 -1.77 -3.96
N LYS A 17 -28.68 -1.79 -2.98
CA LYS A 17 -27.29 -2.20 -3.22
C LYS A 17 -27.16 -3.69 -2.98
N ILE A 18 -26.39 -4.37 -3.82
CA ILE A 18 -26.02 -5.77 -3.62
C ILE A 18 -25.21 -5.85 -2.32
N THR A 19 -25.68 -6.64 -1.35
CA THR A 19 -24.99 -6.83 -0.08
C THR A 19 -24.23 -8.16 -0.03
N PRO A 20 -23.20 -8.30 0.82
CA PRO A 20 -22.49 -9.56 1.03
C PRO A 20 -23.43 -10.71 1.45
N GLU A 21 -24.48 -10.42 2.21
CA GLU A 21 -25.48 -11.40 2.67
C GLU A 21 -26.37 -11.90 1.54
N MET A 22 -26.63 -11.07 0.52
CA MET A 22 -27.33 -11.51 -0.69
C MET A 22 -26.44 -12.45 -1.51
N LEU A 23 -25.16 -12.11 -1.64
CA LEU A 23 -24.19 -12.91 -2.38
C LEU A 23 -23.94 -14.28 -1.73
N SER A 24 -23.82 -14.33 -0.40
CA SER A 24 -23.59 -15.59 0.33
C SER A 24 -24.74 -16.60 0.13
N ARG A 25 -25.97 -16.12 -0.08
CA ARG A 25 -27.17 -16.96 -0.36
C ARG A 25 -27.24 -17.47 -1.79
N THR A 26 -26.37 -17.04 -2.70
CA THR A 26 -26.31 -17.56 -4.09
C THR A 26 -25.46 -18.81 -4.21
N THR A 27 -24.65 -19.13 -3.19
CA THR A 27 -23.77 -20.29 -3.16
C THR A 27 -24.19 -21.24 -2.04
N PRO A 28 -24.94 -22.32 -2.33
CA PRO A 28 -25.41 -23.26 -1.30
C PRO A 28 -24.26 -23.82 -0.45
N ASN A 29 -24.48 -23.98 0.86
CA ASN A 29 -23.48 -24.53 1.79
C ASN A 29 -24.00 -25.75 2.57
N MET A 30 -23.09 -26.62 3.02
CA MET A 30 -23.39 -27.78 3.86
C MET A 30 -23.95 -27.39 5.24
N SER A 31 -23.56 -26.23 5.76
CA SER A 31 -24.10 -25.68 7.00
C SER A 31 -25.61 -25.43 6.90
N ASP A 32 -26.10 -24.95 5.76
CA ASP A 32 -27.53 -24.67 5.55
C ASP A 32 -28.33 -25.97 5.51
N LEU A 33 -27.77 -27.01 4.90
CA LEU A 33 -28.36 -28.35 4.87
C LEU A 33 -28.48 -28.94 6.28
N ALA A 34 -27.44 -28.81 7.12
CA ALA A 34 -27.47 -29.27 8.50
C ALA A 34 -28.57 -28.57 9.31
N VAL A 35 -28.69 -27.23 9.16
CA VAL A 35 -29.75 -26.45 9.79
C VAL A 35 -31.13 -26.89 9.31
N ALA A 36 -31.31 -27.13 8.01
CA ALA A 36 -32.58 -27.60 7.46
C ALA A 36 -32.98 -28.98 7.99
N VAL A 37 -32.02 -29.91 8.13
CA VAL A 37 -32.26 -31.24 8.71
C VAL A 37 -32.70 -31.11 10.17
N LEU A 38 -32.00 -30.31 10.98
CA LEU A 38 -32.35 -30.10 12.39
C LEU A 38 -33.71 -29.41 12.54
N ALA A 39 -34.00 -28.41 11.71
CA ALA A 39 -35.30 -27.74 11.68
C ALA A 39 -36.44 -28.70 11.28
N GLY A 40 -36.18 -29.60 10.32
CA GLY A 40 -37.11 -30.66 9.94
C GLY A 40 -37.37 -31.65 11.08
N LEU A 41 -36.33 -32.08 11.79
CA LEU A 41 -36.46 -32.93 12.97
C LEU A 41 -37.29 -32.25 14.06
N ALA A 42 -36.95 -31.00 14.41
CA ALA A 42 -37.65 -30.25 15.45
C ALA A 42 -39.13 -29.99 15.07
N GLY A 43 -39.39 -29.63 13.81
CA GLY A 43 -40.75 -29.39 13.32
C GLY A 43 -41.61 -30.64 13.31
N ALA A 44 -41.07 -31.76 12.83
CA ALA A 44 -41.79 -33.02 12.85
C ALA A 44 -41.99 -33.54 14.27
N TYR A 45 -41.00 -33.41 15.16
CA TYR A 45 -41.12 -33.80 16.56
C TYR A 45 -42.19 -32.99 17.30
N ALA A 46 -42.23 -31.66 17.10
CA ALA A 46 -43.25 -30.79 17.68
C ALA A 46 -44.68 -31.08 17.17
N LEU A 47 -44.81 -31.68 15.98
CA LEU A 47 -46.11 -32.11 15.46
C LEU A 47 -46.53 -33.50 15.97
N ILE A 48 -45.58 -34.31 16.45
CA ILE A 48 -45.84 -35.63 17.04
C ILE A 48 -46.22 -35.50 18.52
N ASP A 49 -45.57 -34.59 19.25
CA ASP A 49 -45.78 -34.38 20.68
C ASP A 49 -46.75 -33.22 20.93
N GLU A 50 -47.97 -33.52 21.38
CA GLU A 50 -49.01 -32.53 21.68
C GLU A 50 -48.59 -31.51 22.76
N LYS A 51 -47.55 -31.80 23.56
CA LYS A 51 -47.05 -30.90 24.60
C LYS A 51 -46.14 -29.80 24.04
N ILE A 52 -45.71 -29.90 22.79
CA ILE A 52 -44.76 -28.99 22.16
C ILE A 52 -45.48 -28.12 21.14
N SER A 53 -45.32 -26.80 21.26
CA SER A 53 -45.94 -25.88 20.31
C SER A 53 -45.27 -25.98 18.93
N PRO A 54 -46.04 -26.22 17.85
CA PRO A 54 -45.50 -26.27 16.49
C PRO A 54 -45.08 -24.88 15.95
N ILE A 55 -45.41 -23.82 16.68
CA ILE A 55 -45.12 -22.43 16.29
C ILE A 55 -43.60 -22.19 16.27
N LEU A 56 -42.86 -22.68 17.27
CA LEU A 56 -41.42 -22.39 17.42
C LEU A 56 -40.58 -22.98 16.25
N PRO A 57 -40.72 -24.27 15.89
CA PRO A 57 -40.06 -24.79 14.67
C PRO A 57 -40.61 -24.16 13.39
N GLY A 58 -41.91 -23.82 13.34
CA GLY A 58 -42.52 -23.17 12.19
C GLY A 58 -41.87 -21.82 11.85
N VAL A 59 -41.58 -21.01 12.88
CA VAL A 59 -40.84 -19.74 12.72
C VAL A 59 -39.41 -20.01 12.22
N ALA A 60 -38.69 -20.98 12.80
CA ALA A 60 -37.33 -21.32 12.37
C ALA A 60 -37.25 -21.85 10.93
N ILE A 61 -38.24 -22.63 10.49
CA ILE A 61 -38.36 -23.09 9.11
C ILE A 61 -38.63 -21.91 8.17
N ALA A 62 -39.53 -21.01 8.56
CA ALA A 62 -39.84 -19.81 7.78
C ALA A 62 -38.62 -18.89 7.61
N THR A 63 -37.84 -18.67 8.68
CA THR A 63 -36.62 -17.84 8.61
C THR A 63 -35.51 -18.47 7.76
N ALA A 64 -35.45 -19.81 7.67
CA ALA A 64 -34.50 -20.52 6.82
C ALA A 64 -34.89 -20.54 5.32
N ILE A 65 -36.19 -20.56 5.01
CA ILE A 65 -36.72 -20.79 3.65
C ILE A 65 -37.10 -19.49 2.93
N VAL A 66 -37.72 -18.53 3.62
CA VAL A 66 -38.25 -17.31 2.99
C VAL A 66 -37.13 -16.44 2.40
N PRO A 67 -36.00 -16.18 3.09
CA PRO A 67 -35.02 -15.25 2.57
C PRO A 67 -34.24 -15.73 1.32
N PRO A 68 -33.81 -17.01 1.17
CA PRO A 68 -33.24 -17.49 -0.09
C PRO A 68 -34.21 -17.37 -1.27
N LEU A 69 -35.51 -17.63 -1.03
CA LEU A 69 -36.54 -17.50 -2.05
C LEU A 69 -36.78 -16.03 -2.45
N ALA A 70 -36.71 -15.10 -1.50
CA ALA A 70 -36.75 -13.67 -1.78
C ALA A 70 -35.50 -13.19 -2.53
N ASN A 71 -34.32 -13.67 -2.14
CA ASN A 71 -33.05 -13.36 -2.82
C ASN A 71 -33.05 -13.84 -4.28
N SER A 72 -33.62 -15.01 -4.56
CA SER A 72 -33.81 -15.50 -5.92
C SER A 72 -34.66 -14.53 -6.77
N GLY A 73 -35.75 -13.99 -6.20
CA GLY A 73 -36.61 -13.00 -6.86
C GLY A 73 -35.89 -11.68 -7.14
N LEU A 74 -35.07 -11.25 -6.19
CA LEU A 74 -34.15 -10.12 -6.35
C LEU A 74 -33.15 -10.34 -7.48
N CYS A 75 -32.46 -11.48 -7.51
CA CYS A 75 -31.52 -11.81 -8.58
C CYS A 75 -32.17 -11.85 -9.97
N ILE A 76 -33.40 -12.36 -10.08
CA ILE A 76 -34.18 -12.32 -11.33
C ILE A 76 -34.44 -10.88 -11.75
N ALA A 77 -34.84 -10.02 -10.80
CA ALA A 77 -35.10 -8.61 -11.07
C ALA A 77 -33.83 -7.84 -11.50
N TYR A 78 -32.65 -8.23 -10.99
CA TYR A 78 -31.35 -7.71 -11.42
C TYR A 78 -30.81 -8.30 -12.73
N GLY A 79 -31.46 -9.30 -13.32
CA GLY A 79 -30.93 -10.03 -14.49
C GLY A 79 -29.76 -10.98 -14.16
N ALA A 80 -29.47 -11.21 -12.88
CA ALA A 80 -28.41 -12.10 -12.41
C ALA A 80 -28.91 -13.56 -12.33
N TYR A 81 -29.20 -14.16 -13.49
CA TYR A 81 -29.84 -15.48 -13.57
C TYR A 81 -29.05 -16.61 -12.88
N SER A 82 -27.72 -16.59 -12.95
CA SER A 82 -26.88 -17.56 -12.25
C SER A 82 -27.06 -17.49 -10.74
N GLY A 83 -27.10 -16.30 -10.17
CA GLY A 83 -27.35 -16.09 -8.73
C GLY A 83 -28.77 -16.48 -8.32
N ALA A 84 -29.75 -16.21 -9.19
CA ALA A 84 -31.14 -16.59 -8.97
C ALA A 84 -31.32 -18.11 -8.86
N ILE A 85 -30.69 -18.86 -9.75
CA ILE A 85 -30.69 -20.33 -9.73
C ILE A 85 -30.01 -20.83 -8.47
N GLY A 86 -28.86 -20.26 -8.09
CA GLY A 86 -28.14 -20.63 -6.87
C GLY A 86 -28.96 -20.44 -5.59
N SER A 87 -29.62 -19.29 -5.43
CA SER A 87 -30.50 -19.03 -4.27
C SER A 87 -31.79 -19.85 -4.28
N PHE A 88 -32.32 -20.14 -5.47
CA PHE A 88 -33.48 -21.04 -5.61
C PHE A 88 -33.12 -22.48 -5.24
N LEU A 89 -31.95 -22.96 -5.67
CA LEU A 89 -31.43 -24.28 -5.29
C LEU A 89 -31.30 -24.38 -3.76
N LEU A 90 -30.75 -23.35 -3.10
CA LEU A 90 -30.65 -23.32 -1.64
C LEU A 90 -32.02 -23.41 -0.95
N PHE A 91 -33.02 -22.63 -1.40
CA PHE A 91 -34.41 -22.73 -0.93
C PHE A 91 -34.94 -24.15 -1.11
N PHE A 92 -34.79 -24.70 -2.31
CA PHE A 92 -35.40 -25.95 -2.70
C PHE A 92 -34.77 -27.13 -1.96
N THR A 93 -33.44 -27.15 -1.81
CA THR A 93 -32.72 -28.15 -1.02
C THR A 93 -33.16 -28.11 0.44
N ASN A 94 -33.26 -26.94 1.06
CA ASN A 94 -33.72 -26.83 2.45
C ASN A 94 -35.15 -27.34 2.60
N PHE A 95 -36.04 -26.95 1.68
CA PHE A 95 -37.42 -27.39 1.66
C PHE A 95 -37.56 -28.91 1.56
N VAL A 96 -36.86 -29.55 0.61
CA VAL A 96 -36.98 -31.00 0.44
C VAL A 96 -36.31 -31.78 1.58
N SER A 97 -35.21 -31.28 2.14
CA SER A 97 -34.59 -31.88 3.33
C SER A 97 -35.54 -31.89 4.52
N ILE A 98 -36.25 -30.78 4.78
CA ILE A 98 -37.27 -30.71 5.82
C ILE A 98 -38.39 -31.70 5.56
N LEU A 99 -38.88 -31.80 4.31
CA LEU A 99 -39.93 -32.75 3.95
C LEU A 99 -39.49 -34.20 4.15
N LEU A 100 -38.27 -34.57 3.75
CA LEU A 100 -37.78 -35.93 3.87
C LEU A 100 -37.57 -36.34 5.32
N VAL A 101 -36.89 -35.51 6.09
CA VAL A 101 -36.64 -35.75 7.51
C VAL A 101 -37.96 -35.88 8.26
N SER A 102 -38.91 -34.97 8.01
CA SER A 102 -40.26 -35.03 8.58
C SER A 102 -41.00 -36.31 8.16
N SER A 103 -40.92 -36.68 6.88
CA SER A 103 -41.58 -37.90 6.36
C SER A 103 -41.02 -39.17 6.99
N VAL A 104 -39.70 -39.26 7.15
CA VAL A 104 -39.05 -40.39 7.83
C VAL A 104 -39.47 -40.44 9.30
N LEU A 105 -39.51 -39.30 9.98
CA LEU A 105 -39.89 -39.25 11.39
C LEU A 105 -41.37 -39.63 11.59
N PHE A 106 -42.29 -39.12 10.78
CA PHE A 106 -43.70 -39.50 10.80
C PHE A 106 -43.93 -40.97 10.46
N TYR A 107 -43.15 -41.53 9.53
CA TYR A 107 -43.16 -42.96 9.23
C TYR A 107 -42.71 -43.78 10.46
N ARG A 108 -41.60 -43.40 11.10
CA ARG A 108 -41.09 -44.07 12.31
C ARG A 108 -42.02 -43.93 13.50
N ALA A 109 -42.71 -42.80 13.63
CA ALA A 109 -43.72 -42.56 14.67
C ALA A 109 -45.02 -43.37 14.47
N GLY A 110 -45.13 -44.14 13.38
CA GLY A 110 -46.26 -45.04 13.15
C GLY A 110 -47.51 -44.37 12.56
N MET A 111 -47.50 -43.06 12.33
CA MET A 111 -48.64 -42.33 11.73
C MET A 111 -48.97 -42.80 10.30
N ALA A 112 -48.02 -43.40 9.59
CA ALA A 112 -48.27 -44.04 8.30
C ALA A 112 -49.25 -45.23 8.37
N ARG A 113 -49.32 -45.94 9.51
CA ARG A 113 -50.25 -47.07 9.71
C ARG A 113 -51.69 -46.60 9.96
N ALA A 114 -51.88 -45.42 10.55
CA ALA A 114 -53.19 -44.83 10.84
C ALA A 114 -53.97 -44.38 9.59
N THR A 115 -53.32 -44.28 8.42
CA THR A 115 -53.92 -43.81 7.16
C THR A 115 -54.19 -44.93 6.14
N GLY A 116 -54.09 -46.20 6.54
CA GLY A 116 -54.40 -47.37 5.68
C GLY A 116 -53.38 -47.66 4.59
N ALA A 117 -52.13 -47.21 4.78
CA ALA A 117 -51.03 -47.45 3.86
C ALA A 117 -50.30 -48.79 4.18
N ASP A 118 -51.03 -49.91 4.15
CA ASP A 118 -50.50 -51.22 4.55
C ASP A 118 -49.57 -51.88 3.51
N THR A 119 -49.44 -51.30 2.32
CA THR A 119 -48.63 -51.87 1.23
C THR A 119 -47.51 -50.91 0.81
N PRO A 120 -46.23 -51.35 0.79
CA PRO A 120 -45.08 -50.50 0.40
C PRO A 120 -45.26 -49.85 -0.99
N HIS A 121 -46.01 -50.50 -1.88
CA HIS A 121 -46.31 -49.99 -3.22
C HIS A 121 -47.22 -48.72 -3.22
N LYS A 122 -48.17 -48.61 -2.28
CA LYS A 122 -49.04 -47.42 -2.16
C LYS A 122 -48.30 -46.21 -1.58
N ILE A 123 -47.34 -46.46 -0.67
CA ILE A 123 -46.44 -45.43 -0.12
C ILE A 123 -45.49 -44.96 -1.23
N PHE A 124 -44.87 -45.87 -1.96
CA PHE A 124 -43.97 -45.52 -3.06
C PHE A 124 -44.70 -44.79 -4.19
N ARG A 125 -45.98 -45.08 -4.47
CA ARG A 125 -46.76 -44.33 -5.46
C ARG A 125 -47.12 -42.90 -5.02
N LYS A 126 -47.33 -42.67 -3.72
CA LYS A 126 -47.66 -41.33 -3.17
C LYS A 126 -46.40 -40.47 -2.96
N PHE A 127 -45.29 -41.07 -2.55
CA PHE A 127 -44.05 -40.36 -2.21
C PHE A 127 -42.94 -40.48 -3.26
N GLY A 128 -43.04 -41.45 -4.18
CA GLY A 128 -41.98 -41.75 -5.16
C GLY A 128 -41.66 -40.59 -6.10
N LEU A 129 -42.67 -39.81 -6.53
CA LEU A 129 -42.42 -38.61 -7.34
C LEU A 129 -41.60 -37.56 -6.58
N ALA A 130 -41.89 -37.35 -5.29
CA ALA A 130 -41.12 -36.44 -4.43
C ALA A 130 -39.71 -36.98 -4.15
N THR A 131 -39.56 -38.29 -3.94
CA THR A 131 -38.26 -38.95 -3.74
C THR A 131 -37.39 -38.89 -5.00
N ILE A 132 -37.96 -39.13 -6.19
CA ILE A 132 -37.25 -39.02 -7.47
C ILE A 132 -36.83 -37.56 -7.72
N GLY A 133 -37.75 -36.61 -7.49
CA GLY A 133 -37.43 -35.18 -7.58
C GLY A 133 -36.29 -34.77 -6.63
N PHE A 134 -36.25 -35.32 -5.41
CA PHE A 134 -35.15 -35.11 -4.48
C PHE A 134 -33.82 -35.68 -4.99
N ILE A 135 -33.81 -36.92 -5.47
CA ILE A 135 -32.58 -37.57 -5.95
C ILE A 135 -32.01 -36.81 -7.16
N VAL A 136 -32.85 -36.43 -8.12
CA VAL A 136 -32.44 -35.62 -9.27
C VAL A 136 -31.85 -34.28 -8.81
N MET A 137 -32.48 -33.63 -7.83
CA MET A 137 -31.97 -32.37 -7.29
C MET A 137 -30.66 -32.55 -6.52
N LEU A 138 -30.50 -33.65 -5.77
CA LEU A 138 -29.28 -33.97 -5.03
C LEU A 138 -28.10 -34.16 -6.00
N VAL A 139 -28.33 -34.77 -7.15
CA VAL A 139 -27.34 -34.90 -8.23
C VAL A 139 -26.99 -33.54 -8.86
N ILE A 140 -27.98 -32.70 -9.16
CA ILE A 140 -27.77 -31.34 -9.69
C ILE A 140 -26.97 -30.48 -8.70
N LEU A 141 -27.31 -30.59 -7.41
CA LEU A 141 -26.63 -29.88 -6.34
C LEU A 141 -25.20 -30.38 -6.14
N ALA A 142 -24.96 -31.70 -6.21
CA ALA A 142 -23.63 -32.28 -6.10
C ALA A 142 -22.69 -31.80 -7.23
N ASN A 143 -23.19 -31.71 -8.46
CA ASN A 143 -22.42 -31.16 -9.59
C ASN A 143 -22.16 -29.64 -9.44
N SER A 144 -23.18 -28.89 -9.02
CA SER A 144 -23.02 -27.44 -8.74
C SER A 144 -22.02 -27.21 -7.59
N PHE A 145 -22.05 -28.06 -6.57
CA PHE A 145 -21.13 -28.02 -5.44
C PHE A 145 -19.69 -28.30 -5.86
N SER A 146 -19.45 -29.24 -6.78
CA SER A 146 -18.10 -29.52 -7.32
C SER A 146 -17.48 -28.30 -8.01
N THR A 147 -18.30 -27.53 -8.74
CA THR A 147 -17.85 -26.32 -9.43
C THR A 147 -17.56 -25.19 -8.43
N ILE A 148 -18.45 -24.99 -7.44
CA ILE A 148 -18.32 -23.95 -6.41
C ILE A 148 -17.17 -24.23 -5.43
N THR A 149 -16.92 -25.50 -5.09
CA THR A 149 -15.80 -25.88 -4.21
C THR A 149 -14.45 -25.67 -4.90
N ARG A 150 -14.36 -25.93 -6.21
CA ARG A 150 -13.15 -25.65 -7.00
C ARG A 150 -12.85 -24.15 -7.03
N ASP A 151 -13.85 -23.31 -7.29
CA ASP A 151 -13.68 -21.84 -7.28
C ASP A 151 -13.27 -21.31 -5.90
N ARG A 152 -13.91 -21.80 -4.82
CA ARG A 152 -13.55 -21.42 -3.44
C ARG A 152 -12.15 -21.89 -3.06
N MET A 153 -11.73 -23.08 -3.51
CA MET A 153 -10.39 -23.61 -3.29
C MET A 153 -9.33 -22.77 -4.00
N VAL A 154 -9.56 -22.42 -5.27
CA VAL A 154 -8.68 -21.53 -6.04
C VAL A 154 -8.57 -20.15 -5.36
N HIS A 155 -9.71 -19.55 -5.00
CA HIS A 155 -9.71 -18.27 -4.28
C HIS A 155 -8.92 -18.31 -2.97
N HIS A 156 -9.10 -19.36 -2.16
CA HIS A 156 -8.40 -19.50 -0.89
C HIS A 156 -6.89 -19.76 -1.09
N GLN A 157 -6.52 -20.59 -2.06
CA GLN A 157 -5.12 -20.87 -2.37
C GLN A 157 -4.38 -19.66 -2.92
N VAL A 158 -5.00 -18.91 -3.84
CA VAL A 158 -4.44 -17.67 -4.37
C VAL A 158 -4.30 -16.63 -3.25
N LYS A 159 -5.35 -16.38 -2.45
CA LYS A 159 -5.29 -15.43 -1.33
C LYS A 159 -4.16 -15.79 -0.37
N LYS A 160 -4.12 -17.04 0.10
CA LYS A 160 -3.09 -17.51 1.04
C LYS A 160 -1.68 -17.36 0.48
N ARG A 161 -1.48 -17.67 -0.82
CA ARG A 161 -0.15 -17.58 -1.43
C ARG A 161 0.29 -16.14 -1.62
N LEU A 162 -0.60 -15.28 -2.13
CA LEU A 162 -0.33 -13.85 -2.27
C LEU A 162 -0.01 -13.22 -0.91
N THR A 163 -0.73 -13.56 0.17
CA THR A 163 -0.41 -13.05 1.52
C THR A 163 1.00 -13.43 1.95
N VAL A 164 1.42 -14.69 1.75
CA VAL A 164 2.77 -15.16 2.12
C VAL A 164 3.87 -14.48 1.30
N GLU A 165 3.63 -14.31 0.01
CA GLU A 165 4.61 -13.75 -0.94
C GLU A 165 4.73 -12.23 -0.81
N PHE A 166 3.61 -11.55 -0.52
CA PHE A 166 3.60 -10.12 -0.26
C PHE A 166 4.09 -9.75 1.15
N ALA A 167 4.09 -10.68 2.10
CA ALA A 167 4.66 -10.47 3.43
C ALA A 167 6.17 -10.15 3.44
N ASP A 168 6.89 -10.44 2.34
CA ASP A 168 8.30 -10.09 2.18
C ASP A 168 8.52 -8.61 1.79
N TYR A 169 7.48 -7.92 1.33
CA TYR A 169 7.55 -6.52 0.95
C TYR A 169 6.99 -5.63 2.08
N ALA A 170 7.72 -4.57 2.43
CA ALA A 170 7.30 -3.64 3.46
C ALA A 170 5.93 -2.99 3.11
N THR A 171 5.09 -2.87 4.14
CA THR A 171 3.75 -2.24 4.13
C THR A 171 2.69 -2.89 3.23
N THR A 172 2.83 -4.18 2.94
CA THR A 172 1.96 -4.89 1.98
C THR A 172 0.74 -5.56 2.59
N GLY A 173 -0.39 -4.83 2.60
CA GLY A 173 -1.73 -5.39 2.78
C GLY A 173 -2.43 -5.59 1.44
N ILE A 174 -3.11 -6.74 1.26
CA ILE A 174 -4.01 -6.96 0.10
C ILE A 174 -5.34 -6.26 0.41
N ASP A 175 -5.62 -5.15 -0.28
CA ASP A 175 -6.88 -4.39 -0.13
C ASP A 175 -8.04 -5.09 -0.86
N LYS A 176 -7.79 -5.47 -2.11
CA LYS A 176 -8.78 -6.04 -3.01
C LYS A 176 -8.16 -7.15 -3.84
N LEU A 177 -8.86 -8.28 -3.89
CA LEU A 177 -8.49 -9.45 -4.68
C LEU A 177 -9.66 -9.83 -5.57
N PHE A 178 -9.50 -9.64 -6.88
CA PHE A 178 -10.44 -10.10 -7.88
C PHE A 178 -9.83 -11.29 -8.61
N ILE A 179 -10.50 -12.43 -8.56
CA ILE A 179 -10.10 -13.64 -9.28
C ILE A 179 -11.25 -14.00 -10.21
N ASN A 180 -10.92 -14.26 -11.47
CA ASN A 180 -11.88 -14.69 -12.47
C ASN A 180 -11.26 -15.81 -13.30
N ILE A 181 -12.02 -16.88 -13.54
CA ILE A 181 -11.58 -18.01 -14.35
C ILE A 181 -12.31 -17.92 -15.68
N ARG A 182 -11.56 -17.72 -16.77
CA ARG A 182 -12.08 -17.69 -18.15
C ARG A 182 -11.18 -18.50 -19.05
N ASP A 183 -11.77 -19.29 -19.96
CA ASP A 183 -11.05 -20.03 -21.00
C ASP A 183 -9.91 -20.92 -20.49
N GLY A 184 -10.07 -21.52 -19.29
CA GLY A 184 -9.05 -22.35 -18.65
C GLY A 184 -7.88 -21.58 -18.05
N LYS A 185 -7.93 -20.24 -18.03
CA LYS A 185 -6.92 -19.34 -17.45
C LYS A 185 -7.46 -18.63 -16.21
N VAL A 186 -6.64 -18.51 -15.18
CA VAL A 186 -6.96 -17.77 -13.96
C VAL A 186 -6.44 -16.34 -14.09
N HIS A 187 -7.36 -15.38 -14.11
CA HIS A 187 -7.04 -13.95 -14.10
C HIS A 187 -7.12 -13.42 -12.67
N VAL A 188 -6.00 -12.90 -12.17
CA VAL A 188 -5.88 -12.35 -10.83
C VAL A 188 -5.56 -10.86 -10.93
N LEU A 189 -6.45 -10.02 -10.41
CA LEU A 189 -6.17 -8.60 -10.19
C LEU A 189 -6.13 -8.35 -8.70
N THR A 190 -4.97 -7.98 -8.19
CA THR A 190 -4.76 -7.66 -6.78
C THR A 190 -4.34 -6.21 -6.61
N GLN A 191 -4.85 -5.57 -5.57
CA GLN A 191 -4.43 -4.24 -5.16
C GLN A 191 -3.65 -4.36 -3.86
N ILE A 192 -2.42 -3.86 -3.86
CA ILE A 192 -1.52 -3.87 -2.72
C ILE A 192 -1.12 -2.45 -2.33
N TYR A 193 -0.88 -2.26 -1.04
CA TYR A 193 -0.20 -1.10 -0.50
C TYR A 193 1.30 -1.41 -0.40
N SER A 194 2.21 -0.52 -0.75
CA SER A 194 3.64 -0.74 -0.47
C SER A 194 4.39 0.58 -0.39
N SER A 195 5.49 0.61 0.37
CA SER A 195 6.42 1.73 0.42
C SER A 195 7.58 1.59 -0.57
N GLY A 196 7.70 0.45 -1.24
CA GLY A 196 8.71 0.16 -2.26
C GLY A 196 8.18 0.34 -3.69
N THR A 197 8.91 -0.22 -4.66
CA THR A 197 8.44 -0.42 -6.04
C THR A 197 8.51 -1.90 -6.38
N LEU A 198 7.38 -2.53 -6.68
CA LEU A 198 7.35 -3.94 -7.08
C LEU A 198 7.83 -4.09 -8.53
N SER A 199 8.91 -4.82 -8.77
CA SER A 199 9.44 -5.00 -10.13
C SER A 199 8.58 -5.96 -10.96
N PRO A 200 8.52 -5.78 -12.30
CA PRO A 200 7.85 -6.74 -13.19
C PRO A 200 8.37 -8.18 -13.03
N ASP A 201 9.69 -8.35 -12.80
CA ASP A 201 10.29 -9.67 -12.57
C ASP A 201 9.81 -10.31 -11.28
N ALA A 202 9.55 -9.51 -10.23
CA ALA A 202 8.95 -10.00 -9.01
C ALA A 202 7.54 -10.50 -9.29
N VAL A 203 6.70 -9.72 -9.98
CA VAL A 203 5.34 -10.14 -10.36
C VAL A 203 5.34 -11.42 -11.20
N GLN A 204 6.25 -11.55 -12.16
CA GLN A 204 6.37 -12.76 -12.99
C GLN A 204 6.71 -13.99 -12.15
N ARG A 205 7.64 -13.89 -11.19
CA ARG A 205 7.95 -15.01 -10.29
C ARG A 205 6.72 -15.46 -9.48
N ILE A 206 5.90 -14.52 -9.02
CA ILE A 206 4.66 -14.83 -8.31
C ILE A 206 3.65 -15.49 -9.25
N GLU A 207 3.51 -14.99 -10.47
CA GLU A 207 2.66 -15.58 -11.51
C GLU A 207 3.04 -17.03 -11.81
N ASP A 208 4.33 -17.30 -12.03
CA ASP A 208 4.85 -18.64 -12.35
C ASP A 208 4.60 -19.62 -11.22
N GLN A 209 4.86 -19.21 -9.96
CA GLN A 209 4.58 -20.04 -8.79
C GLN A 209 3.09 -20.32 -8.58
N LEU A 210 2.23 -19.34 -8.88
CA LEU A 210 0.78 -19.54 -8.85
C LEU A 210 0.34 -20.51 -9.94
N ALA A 211 0.91 -20.40 -11.15
CA ALA A 211 0.58 -21.26 -12.27
C ALA A 211 0.97 -22.72 -12.02
N GLU A 212 2.17 -22.95 -11.47
CA GLU A 212 2.65 -24.28 -11.09
C GLU A 212 1.72 -24.92 -10.04
N LYS A 213 1.37 -24.16 -9.00
CA LYS A 213 0.59 -24.70 -7.87
C LYS A 213 -0.88 -24.91 -8.19
N LEU A 214 -1.45 -24.12 -9.09
CA LEU A 214 -2.84 -24.25 -9.53
C LEU A 214 -2.99 -25.23 -10.69
N GLU A 215 -1.88 -25.71 -11.27
CA GLU A 215 -1.86 -26.53 -12.50
C GLU A 215 -2.66 -25.89 -13.65
N MET A 216 -2.70 -24.56 -13.69
CA MET A 216 -3.47 -23.76 -14.64
C MET A 216 -2.68 -22.51 -15.02
N PRO A 217 -2.78 -22.02 -16.27
CA PRO A 217 -2.16 -20.76 -16.63
C PRO A 217 -2.76 -19.61 -15.81
N VAL A 218 -1.90 -18.77 -15.24
CA VAL A 218 -2.28 -17.60 -14.43
C VAL A 218 -1.90 -16.34 -15.19
N SER A 219 -2.68 -15.28 -15.04
CA SER A 219 -2.29 -13.92 -15.39
C SER A 219 -2.48 -13.05 -14.15
N LEU A 220 -1.39 -12.52 -13.62
CA LEU A 220 -1.36 -11.71 -12.42
C LEU A 220 -1.13 -10.25 -12.79
N VAL A 221 -2.07 -9.39 -12.41
CA VAL A 221 -1.94 -7.94 -12.47
C VAL A 221 -1.94 -7.40 -11.05
N VAL A 222 -0.86 -6.71 -10.69
CA VAL A 222 -0.70 -6.07 -9.39
C VAL A 222 -0.87 -4.57 -9.55
N ARG A 223 -1.87 -3.99 -8.87
CA ARG A 223 -2.00 -2.55 -8.71
C ARG A 223 -1.34 -2.15 -7.39
N GLU A 224 -0.20 -1.48 -7.51
CA GLU A 224 0.53 -0.94 -6.36
C GLU A 224 0.03 0.48 -6.04
N ILE A 225 -0.35 0.71 -4.78
CA ILE A 225 -0.61 2.03 -4.23
C ILE A 225 0.53 2.34 -3.26
N SER A 226 1.28 3.41 -3.54
CA SER A 226 2.34 3.84 -2.64
C SER A 226 1.73 4.37 -1.34
N SER A 227 1.93 3.67 -0.23
CA SER A 227 1.48 4.12 1.09
C SER A 227 2.42 3.72 2.21
N SER A 228 2.49 4.59 3.21
CA SER A 228 3.24 4.37 4.45
C SER A 228 2.32 4.60 5.64
N ASP A 229 2.07 3.57 6.42
CA ASP A 229 1.38 3.71 7.70
C ASP A 229 2.34 4.32 8.72
N ILE A 230 1.86 5.27 9.52
CA ILE A 230 2.67 5.99 10.50
C ILE A 230 1.96 5.89 11.86
N SER A 231 2.62 5.28 12.84
CA SER A 231 2.20 5.27 14.24
C SER A 231 3.07 6.21 15.08
N SER A 232 2.68 6.43 16.34
CA SER A 232 3.48 7.15 17.33
C SER A 232 4.86 6.51 17.59
N GLU A 233 5.04 5.24 17.21
CA GLU A 233 6.29 4.47 17.40
C GLU A 233 7.12 4.32 16.12
N GLY A 234 6.53 4.49 14.93
CA GLY A 234 7.19 4.29 13.63
C GLY A 234 6.25 3.79 12.54
N SER A 235 6.78 3.31 11.42
CA SER A 235 5.96 2.77 10.33
C SER A 235 5.58 1.31 10.61
N ASN A 236 4.35 1.07 11.08
CA ASN A 236 3.82 -0.27 11.33
C ASN A 236 3.19 -0.80 10.05
N VAL A 237 3.56 -2.01 9.61
CA VAL A 237 2.95 -2.64 8.43
C VAL A 237 1.54 -3.11 8.76
N ALA A 238 0.61 -2.75 7.86
CA ALA A 238 -0.74 -3.24 7.77
C ALA A 238 -0.84 -4.78 7.83
N LEU A 239 -1.42 -5.28 8.91
CA LEU A 239 -2.29 -6.45 8.88
C LEU A 239 -3.59 -6.06 9.57
N VAL A 240 -4.54 -5.57 8.79
CA VAL A 240 -5.92 -5.38 9.23
C VAL A 240 -6.76 -6.53 8.72
N GLU A 241 -6.50 -7.74 9.23
CA GLU A 241 -7.58 -8.72 9.34
C GLU A 241 -8.20 -8.56 10.73
N HIS A 242 -9.45 -8.12 10.75
CA HIS A 242 -10.27 -8.09 11.95
C HIS A 242 -10.59 -9.53 12.36
N THR A 243 -10.28 -9.91 13.60
CA THR A 243 -10.87 -11.10 14.18
C THR A 243 -12.36 -10.88 14.44
N LEU A 244 -13.13 -11.97 14.61
CA LEU A 244 -14.54 -11.92 15.01
C LEU A 244 -14.78 -11.16 16.32
N ASP A 245 -13.71 -10.94 17.09
CA ASP A 245 -13.70 -10.28 18.39
C ASP A 245 -13.38 -8.77 18.28
N GLY A 246 -13.13 -8.27 17.06
CA GLY A 246 -12.80 -6.88 16.78
C GLY A 246 -11.33 -6.50 17.00
N PHE A 247 -10.45 -7.46 17.31
CA PHE A 247 -9.01 -7.23 17.49
C PHE A 247 -8.22 -7.45 16.19
N PHE A 248 -7.05 -6.81 16.08
CA PHE A 248 -6.15 -6.92 14.93
C PHE A 248 -5.12 -8.03 15.17
N VAL A 249 -4.89 -8.89 14.17
CA VAL A 249 -3.76 -9.83 14.19
C VAL A 249 -2.53 -9.14 13.62
N ASN A 250 -1.59 -8.74 14.50
CA ASN A 250 -0.22 -8.49 14.06
C ASN A 250 0.43 -9.86 13.85
N GLU A 251 0.51 -10.36 12.62
CA GLU A 251 1.43 -11.47 12.34
C GLU A 251 2.87 -11.00 12.61
N ASP A 252 3.70 -11.89 13.17
CA ASP A 252 5.10 -11.61 13.43
C ASP A 252 5.81 -11.22 12.12
N VAL A 253 6.14 -9.93 12.00
CA VAL A 253 6.85 -9.37 10.84
C VAL A 253 8.18 -10.10 10.65
N ARG A 254 8.44 -10.59 9.43
CA ARG A 254 9.69 -11.30 9.10
C ARG A 254 10.94 -10.50 9.52
N PRO A 255 12.04 -11.16 9.93
CA PRO A 255 13.24 -10.48 10.41
C PRO A 255 13.85 -9.46 9.42
N SER A 256 13.77 -9.73 8.11
CA SER A 256 14.20 -8.84 7.03
C SER A 256 13.37 -7.55 6.98
N VAL A 257 12.05 -7.65 7.11
CA VAL A 257 11.15 -6.49 7.11
C VAL A 257 11.36 -5.65 8.37
N ARG A 258 11.51 -6.29 9.54
CA ARG A 258 11.87 -5.59 10.79
C ARG A 258 13.20 -4.83 10.66
N THR A 259 14.16 -5.43 9.97
CA THR A 259 15.47 -4.83 9.67
C THR A 259 15.32 -3.56 8.84
N VAL A 260 14.52 -3.60 7.76
CA VAL A 260 14.21 -2.42 6.95
C VAL A 260 13.50 -1.35 7.77
N GLN A 261 12.48 -1.71 8.55
CA GLN A 261 11.71 -0.77 9.37
C GLN A 261 12.58 -0.02 10.38
N GLU A 262 13.41 -0.73 11.16
CA GLU A 262 14.30 -0.08 12.13
C GLU A 262 15.36 0.78 11.42
N SER A 263 15.88 0.32 10.27
CA SER A 263 16.83 1.09 9.46
C SER A 263 16.19 2.39 8.95
N GLU A 264 15.00 2.31 8.35
CA GLU A 264 14.25 3.48 7.92
C GLU A 264 13.95 4.42 9.07
N ARG A 265 13.57 3.90 10.24
CA ARG A 265 13.26 4.71 11.42
C ARG A 265 14.48 5.50 11.88
N ILE A 266 15.64 4.85 11.98
CA ILE A 266 16.90 5.49 12.36
C ILE A 266 17.29 6.56 11.33
N ILE A 267 17.24 6.23 10.04
CA ILE A 267 17.60 7.16 8.97
C ILE A 267 16.62 8.33 8.93
N LYS A 268 15.30 8.10 8.89
CA LYS A 268 14.27 9.15 8.91
C LYS A 268 14.42 10.05 10.15
N LYS A 269 14.71 9.50 11.33
CA LYS A 269 14.94 10.30 12.55
C LYS A 269 16.13 11.24 12.38
N TYR A 270 17.23 10.73 11.81
CA TYR A 270 18.41 11.54 11.53
C TYR A 270 18.16 12.62 10.47
N LEU A 271 17.54 12.26 9.34
CA LEU A 271 17.24 13.20 8.26
C LEU A 271 16.21 14.25 8.69
N ARG A 272 15.25 13.93 9.58
CA ARG A 272 14.33 14.95 10.14
C ARG A 272 15.04 16.04 10.93
N ALA A 273 16.20 15.74 11.51
CA ALA A 273 17.03 16.70 12.22
C ALA A 273 17.93 17.52 11.28
N HIS A 274 18.11 17.09 10.02
CA HIS A 274 18.99 17.71 9.05
C HIS A 274 18.22 18.25 7.85
N THR A 275 18.33 19.54 7.60
CA THR A 275 17.52 20.22 6.60
C THR A 275 17.79 19.75 5.17
N GLY A 276 16.72 19.60 4.37
CA GLY A 276 16.81 19.35 2.93
C GLY A 276 17.27 17.94 2.55
N LEU A 277 17.08 16.96 3.44
CA LEU A 277 17.31 15.55 3.17
C LEU A 277 16.03 14.75 3.42
N HIS A 278 15.74 13.84 2.50
CA HIS A 278 14.57 12.98 2.55
C HIS A 278 14.95 11.54 2.22
N LEU A 279 14.47 10.59 3.03
CA LEU A 279 14.55 9.18 2.67
C LEU A 279 13.43 8.88 1.69
N VAL A 280 13.77 8.39 0.50
CA VAL A 280 12.82 7.94 -0.51
C VAL A 280 12.30 6.56 -0.12
N HIS A 281 13.20 5.57 0.01
CA HIS A 281 12.93 4.26 0.63
C HIS A 281 14.26 3.62 1.08
N ALA A 282 14.18 2.49 1.80
CA ALA A 282 15.32 1.60 2.00
C ALA A 282 14.98 0.14 1.66
N ASP A 283 15.95 -0.57 1.08
CA ASP A 283 15.86 -2.01 0.79
C ASP A 283 16.85 -2.81 1.63
N PHE A 284 16.55 -4.09 1.83
CA PHE A 284 17.44 -5.06 2.47
C PHE A 284 17.69 -6.24 1.55
N PHE A 285 18.96 -6.62 1.37
CA PHE A 285 19.37 -7.81 0.63
C PHE A 285 20.71 -8.35 1.14
N TYR A 286 21.07 -9.56 0.71
CA TYR A 286 22.39 -10.14 0.95
C TYR A 286 23.25 -10.03 -0.31
N LEU A 287 24.51 -9.62 -0.13
CA LEU A 287 25.54 -9.62 -1.17
C LEU A 287 26.71 -10.47 -0.66
N GLU A 288 26.96 -11.63 -1.28
CA GLU A 288 28.04 -12.55 -0.88
C GLU A 288 28.04 -12.84 0.64
N ASP A 289 26.88 -13.18 1.19
CA ASP A 289 26.63 -13.41 2.63
C ASP A 289 26.78 -12.19 3.57
N GLN A 290 26.98 -10.99 3.01
CA GLN A 290 26.93 -9.74 3.77
C GLN A 290 25.53 -9.13 3.69
N ALA A 291 24.93 -8.86 4.85
CA ALA A 291 23.68 -8.11 4.94
C ALA A 291 23.89 -6.65 4.51
N VAL A 292 23.07 -6.15 3.60
CA VAL A 292 23.17 -4.79 3.04
C VAL A 292 21.83 -4.07 3.17
N ILE A 293 21.88 -2.84 3.67
CA ILE A 293 20.79 -1.86 3.54
C ILE A 293 21.16 -0.89 2.43
N LEU A 294 20.33 -0.82 1.39
CA LEU A 294 20.44 0.21 0.35
C LEU A 294 19.39 1.28 0.63
N ALA A 295 19.82 2.44 1.14
CA ALA A 295 18.93 3.57 1.38
C ALA A 295 19.03 4.59 0.25
N LYS A 296 17.89 4.90 -0.35
CA LYS A 296 17.77 5.92 -1.39
C LYS A 296 17.39 7.25 -0.73
N ILE A 297 18.28 8.23 -0.80
CA ILE A 297 18.12 9.53 -0.16
C ILE A 297 18.11 10.60 -1.24
N SER A 298 17.14 11.50 -1.19
CA SER A 298 17.11 12.70 -2.03
C SER A 298 17.39 13.94 -1.19
N GLY A 299 18.05 14.93 -1.77
CA GLY A 299 18.25 16.19 -1.07
C GLY A 299 19.17 17.19 -1.75
N VAL A 300 19.32 18.33 -1.10
CA VAL A 300 20.12 19.48 -1.57
C VAL A 300 21.60 19.41 -1.15
N ARG A 301 21.97 18.42 -0.32
CA ARG A 301 23.36 18.16 0.09
C ARG A 301 23.61 16.66 0.23
N ARG A 302 24.86 16.24 0.10
CA ARG A 302 25.28 14.86 0.36
C ARG A 302 25.55 14.66 1.86
N LEU A 303 25.41 13.42 2.33
CA LEU A 303 25.84 13.00 3.66
C LEU A 303 27.37 12.82 3.68
N ALA A 304 28.04 13.38 4.68
CA ALA A 304 29.46 13.17 4.91
C ALA A 304 29.73 11.74 5.37
N ILE A 305 30.96 11.25 5.12
CA ILE A 305 31.37 9.87 5.44
C ILE A 305 31.11 9.53 6.91
N ASP A 306 31.33 10.48 7.82
CA ASP A 306 31.13 10.27 9.26
C ASP A 306 29.64 10.19 9.64
N GLU A 307 28.76 10.93 8.94
CA GLU A 307 27.31 10.82 9.09
C GLU A 307 26.85 9.41 8.68
N ILE A 308 27.40 8.87 7.58
CA ILE A 308 27.09 7.52 7.07
C ILE A 308 27.58 6.45 8.06
N LYS A 309 28.83 6.53 8.52
CA LYS A 309 29.39 5.59 9.50
C LYS A 309 28.59 5.57 10.80
N MET A 310 28.17 6.74 11.28
CA MET A 310 27.34 6.86 12.48
C MET A 310 25.96 6.20 12.27
N LEU A 311 25.31 6.43 11.12
CA LEU A 311 24.04 5.76 10.80
C LEU A 311 24.20 4.25 10.73
N GLU A 312 25.22 3.77 10.03
CA GLU A 312 25.54 2.35 9.90
C GLU A 312 25.76 1.69 11.26
N SER A 313 26.51 2.33 12.16
CA SER A 313 26.75 1.83 13.52
C SER A 313 25.44 1.73 14.33
N LYS A 314 24.58 2.75 14.26
CA LYS A 314 23.28 2.74 14.96
C LYS A 314 22.35 1.66 14.44
N ILE A 315 22.36 1.41 13.13
CA ILE A 315 21.57 0.35 12.51
C ILE A 315 22.10 -1.02 12.95
N ARG A 316 23.41 -1.26 12.91
CA ARG A 316 24.03 -2.52 13.37
C ARG A 316 23.63 -2.87 14.79
N GLU A 317 23.74 -1.89 15.70
CA GLU A 317 23.39 -2.05 17.11
C GLU A 317 21.90 -2.38 17.28
N LYS A 318 21.02 -1.65 16.58
CA LYS A 318 19.57 -1.81 16.75
C LYS A 318 19.04 -3.11 16.16
N VAL A 319 19.60 -3.56 15.04
CA VAL A 319 19.13 -4.72 14.28
C VAL A 319 19.90 -6.01 14.66
N ASN A 320 20.93 -5.89 15.50
CA ASN A 320 21.77 -7.01 15.95
C ASN A 320 22.48 -7.76 14.79
N LEU A 321 22.88 -7.03 13.76
CA LEU A 321 23.61 -7.55 12.59
C LEU A 321 24.98 -6.85 12.49
N PRO A 322 26.05 -7.39 13.12
CA PRO A 322 27.32 -6.67 13.27
C PRO A 322 28.07 -6.44 11.94
N ARG A 323 27.81 -7.27 10.92
CA ARG A 323 28.41 -7.15 9.58
C ARG A 323 27.54 -6.40 8.56
N LEU A 324 26.40 -5.86 8.99
CA LEU A 324 25.50 -5.13 8.10
C LEU A 324 26.22 -3.93 7.48
N ARG A 325 26.04 -3.69 6.18
CA ARG A 325 26.60 -2.53 5.48
C ARG A 325 25.49 -1.58 5.05
N LEU A 326 25.71 -0.28 5.24
CA LEU A 326 24.81 0.75 4.73
C LEU A 326 25.38 1.29 3.41
N ILE A 327 24.62 1.16 2.33
CA ILE A 327 24.92 1.77 1.04
C ILE A 327 23.89 2.86 0.81
N LEU A 328 24.36 4.04 0.41
CA LEU A 328 23.50 5.17 0.10
C LEU A 328 23.49 5.44 -1.40
N ARG A 329 22.29 5.45 -1.98
CA ARG A 329 22.05 6.04 -3.30
C ARG A 329 21.53 7.46 -3.09
N PHE A 330 22.30 8.45 -3.52
CA PHE A 330 21.92 9.86 -3.37
C PHE A 330 21.37 10.43 -4.68
N GLU A 331 20.20 11.05 -4.62
CA GLU A 331 19.61 11.84 -5.71
C GLU A 331 19.71 13.32 -5.38
N GLU A 332 20.48 14.04 -6.18
CA GLU A 332 20.72 15.47 -6.00
C GLU A 332 19.49 16.26 -6.45
N VAL A 333 18.94 17.04 -5.54
CA VAL A 333 17.81 17.93 -5.79
C VAL A 333 18.35 19.34 -5.92
N ALA A 334 18.30 19.88 -7.13
CA ALA A 334 18.60 21.28 -7.40
C ALA A 334 17.32 22.10 -7.28
N LEU A 335 17.39 23.19 -6.52
CA LEU A 335 16.30 24.15 -6.40
C LEU A 335 16.59 25.34 -7.32
N TYR A 336 15.59 25.81 -8.07
CA TYR A 336 15.74 26.95 -8.97
C TYR A 336 14.73 28.05 -8.63
N THR A 337 15.15 29.30 -8.75
CA THR A 337 14.30 30.49 -8.78
C THR A 337 14.47 31.20 -10.13
N ASP A 338 13.74 32.29 -10.31
CA ASP A 338 13.97 33.26 -11.40
C ASP A 338 15.40 33.84 -11.41
N ALA A 339 16.11 33.76 -10.27
CA ALA A 339 17.51 34.16 -10.14
C ALA A 339 18.53 33.03 -10.37
N GLY A 340 18.09 31.80 -10.69
CA GLY A 340 18.96 30.65 -10.97
C GLY A 340 18.95 29.57 -9.88
N LEU A 341 20.02 28.78 -9.80
CA LEU A 341 20.18 27.73 -8.79
C LEU A 341 20.12 28.34 -7.37
N VAL A 342 19.54 27.63 -6.41
CA VAL A 342 19.55 28.00 -4.99
C VAL A 342 20.57 27.11 -4.27
N LEU A 343 21.53 27.73 -3.59
CA LEU A 343 22.56 27.03 -2.82
C LEU A 343 22.28 27.18 -1.31
N PRO A 344 22.03 26.06 -0.60
CA PRO A 344 21.91 26.07 0.85
C PRO A 344 23.14 26.72 1.49
N TYR A 345 22.92 27.58 2.49
CA TYR A 345 23.96 28.31 3.25
C TYR A 345 24.69 29.44 2.50
N TRP A 346 24.36 29.67 1.23
CA TRP A 346 24.94 30.72 0.39
C TRP A 346 23.96 31.82 0.03
N ASP A 347 22.68 31.50 -0.12
CA ASP A 347 21.62 32.48 -0.34
C ASP A 347 21.06 32.91 1.04
N SER A 348 21.58 34.01 1.60
CA SER A 348 21.06 34.58 2.85
C SER A 348 19.63 35.11 2.62
N LYS A 349 18.68 34.67 3.46
CA LYS A 349 17.29 35.15 3.43
C LYS A 349 16.93 36.04 4.62
N SER A 350 17.90 36.52 5.38
CA SER A 350 17.69 37.75 6.15
C SER A 350 17.45 38.83 5.10
N SER A 351 16.19 39.26 4.90
CA SER A 351 15.83 40.17 3.82
C SER A 351 16.73 41.40 3.93
N PRO A 352 17.65 41.62 2.96
CA PRO A 352 18.59 42.72 3.08
C PRO A 352 17.80 44.01 3.22
N ASN A 353 18.22 44.89 4.11
CA ASN A 353 17.62 46.21 4.18
C ASN A 353 17.83 46.94 2.83
N LYS A 354 17.09 48.02 2.56
CA LYS A 354 17.14 48.70 1.25
C LYS A 354 18.56 49.07 0.81
N GLU A 355 19.43 49.40 1.76
CA GLU A 355 20.83 49.77 1.51
C GLU A 355 21.68 48.54 1.13
N GLN A 356 21.60 47.46 1.90
CA GLN A 356 22.24 46.18 1.60
C GLN A 356 21.79 45.64 0.24
N ALA A 357 20.50 45.76 -0.10
CA ALA A 357 19.98 45.33 -1.40
C ALA A 357 20.62 46.10 -2.56
N GLN A 358 20.80 47.43 -2.43
CA GLN A 358 21.49 48.24 -3.44
C GLN A 358 22.97 47.85 -3.58
N VAL A 359 23.65 47.57 -2.46
CA VAL A 359 25.04 47.11 -2.43
C VAL A 359 25.19 45.77 -3.16
N LEU A 360 24.30 44.81 -2.89
CA LEU A 360 24.27 43.51 -3.57
C LEU A 360 24.05 43.63 -5.08
N VAL A 361 23.14 44.52 -5.52
CA VAL A 361 22.89 44.77 -6.96
C VAL A 361 24.15 45.34 -7.63
N LYS A 362 24.83 46.30 -7.01
CA LYS A 362 26.08 46.87 -7.54
C LYS A 362 27.17 45.81 -7.72
N MET A 363 27.36 44.93 -6.73
CA MET A 363 28.35 43.85 -6.81
C MET A 363 27.97 42.83 -7.89
N ARG A 364 26.67 42.50 -8.03
CA ARG A 364 26.19 41.62 -9.09
C ARG A 364 26.54 42.15 -10.47
N VAL A 365 26.20 43.41 -10.76
CA VAL A 365 26.48 44.05 -12.06
C VAL A 365 27.99 44.08 -12.34
N ALA A 366 28.82 44.36 -11.33
CA ALA A 366 30.28 44.36 -11.50
C ALA A 366 30.83 42.96 -11.83
N LEU A 367 30.28 41.90 -11.23
CA LEU A 367 30.66 40.52 -11.54
C LEU A 367 30.18 40.10 -12.93
N GLU A 368 28.94 40.43 -13.30
CA GLU A 368 28.40 40.18 -14.64
C GLU A 368 29.23 40.88 -15.73
N ASP A 369 29.64 42.14 -15.51
CA ASP A 369 30.51 42.88 -16.42
C ASP A 369 31.91 42.25 -16.52
N PHE A 370 32.50 41.83 -15.39
CA PHE A 370 33.81 41.16 -15.38
C PHE A 370 33.79 39.84 -16.16
N PHE A 371 32.79 38.99 -15.92
CA PHE A 371 32.72 37.68 -16.56
C PHE A 371 32.23 37.76 -18.01
N SER A 372 31.35 38.70 -18.37
CA SER A 372 30.91 38.88 -19.77
C SER A 372 32.04 39.34 -20.71
N LYS A 373 33.05 40.04 -20.17
CA LYS A 373 34.25 40.45 -20.92
C LYS A 373 35.30 39.34 -21.05
N ASN A 374 35.12 38.22 -20.37
CA ASN A 374 36.11 37.16 -20.28
C ASN A 374 35.65 35.91 -21.04
N GLU A 375 36.20 35.66 -22.24
CA GLU A 375 35.83 34.50 -23.06
C GLU A 375 36.16 33.14 -22.41
N ARG A 376 36.96 33.14 -21.34
CA ARG A 376 37.40 31.92 -20.65
C ARG A 376 36.35 31.33 -19.71
N TYR A 377 35.45 32.15 -19.19
CA TYR A 377 34.50 31.77 -18.15
C TYR A 377 33.09 32.24 -18.47
N LEU A 378 32.12 31.35 -18.32
CA LEU A 378 30.70 31.63 -18.32
C LEU A 378 30.22 31.72 -16.87
N LEU A 379 29.65 32.86 -16.50
CA LEU A 379 29.00 33.03 -15.20
C LEU A 379 27.65 32.29 -15.19
N GLU A 380 27.50 31.31 -14.30
CA GLU A 380 26.27 30.51 -14.16
C GLU A 380 25.32 31.13 -13.15
N SER A 381 25.84 31.51 -11.98
CA SER A 381 25.05 32.10 -10.90
C SER A 381 25.91 32.90 -9.93
N ILE A 382 25.28 33.85 -9.22
CA ILE A 382 25.89 34.61 -8.13
C ILE A 382 25.06 34.42 -6.87
N HIS A 383 25.68 33.86 -5.85
CA HIS A 383 25.09 33.69 -4.52
C HIS A 383 25.72 34.68 -3.55
N ASN A 384 24.92 35.18 -2.62
CA ASN A 384 25.38 36.18 -1.67
C ASN A 384 24.78 35.97 -0.29
N SER A 385 25.62 36.22 0.70
CA SER A 385 25.23 36.19 2.10
C SER A 385 25.94 37.27 2.87
N ILE A 386 25.32 37.71 3.97
CA ILE A 386 25.88 38.69 4.89
C ILE A 386 26.12 37.95 6.19
N VAL A 387 27.37 37.80 6.59
CA VAL A 387 27.78 37.11 7.82
C VAL A 387 28.62 38.09 8.63
N ASP A 388 28.19 38.41 9.85
CA ASP A 388 28.88 39.36 10.75
C ASP A 388 29.17 40.74 10.11
N GLY A 389 28.29 41.22 9.21
CA GLY A 389 28.45 42.50 8.51
C GLY A 389 29.44 42.48 7.32
N GLN A 390 30.04 41.32 7.02
CA GLN A 390 30.87 41.09 5.86
C GLN A 390 30.05 40.46 4.73
N TYR A 391 30.20 40.97 3.50
CA TYR A 391 29.54 40.40 2.32
C TYR A 391 30.36 39.23 1.80
N GLU A 392 29.75 38.05 1.76
CA GLU A 392 30.36 36.85 1.21
C GLU A 392 29.64 36.48 -0.09
N ILE A 393 30.38 36.45 -1.19
CA ILE A 393 29.84 36.20 -2.54
C ILE A 393 30.46 34.94 -3.13
N LEU A 394 29.62 34.07 -3.68
CA LEU A 394 30.04 32.93 -4.50
C LEU A 394 29.62 33.16 -5.94
N ALA A 395 30.59 33.31 -6.83
CA ALA A 395 30.37 33.28 -8.27
C ALA A 395 30.59 31.84 -8.77
N ALA A 396 29.52 31.19 -9.23
CA ALA A 396 29.61 29.90 -9.90
C ALA A 396 29.90 30.14 -11.39
N VAL A 397 30.98 29.56 -11.89
CA VAL A 397 31.45 29.76 -13.26
C VAL A 397 31.78 28.43 -13.92
N SER A 398 31.51 28.31 -15.21
CA SER A 398 31.99 27.20 -16.04
C SER A 398 32.97 27.71 -17.08
N GLY A 399 34.02 26.96 -17.39
CA GLY A 399 35.05 27.46 -18.30
C GLY A 399 36.26 26.56 -18.45
N ALA A 400 37.12 26.93 -19.41
CA ALA A 400 38.34 26.19 -19.70
C ALA A 400 39.48 26.60 -18.75
N GLY A 401 39.82 25.71 -17.81
CA GLY A 401 40.94 25.86 -16.85
C GLY A 401 40.54 26.44 -15.49
N GLY A 402 41.52 26.61 -14.60
CA GLY A 402 41.31 27.15 -13.25
C GLY A 402 41.36 28.67 -13.17
N PHE A 403 40.75 29.24 -12.13
CA PHE A 403 40.71 30.66 -11.80
C PHE A 403 41.89 31.00 -10.89
N ASP A 404 42.72 31.97 -11.25
CA ASP A 404 43.92 32.27 -10.48
C ASP A 404 43.56 33.00 -9.17
N LYS A 405 44.30 32.72 -8.11
CA LYS A 405 44.23 33.47 -6.86
C LYS A 405 44.52 34.96 -7.08
N LYS A 406 45.41 35.31 -8.02
CA LYS A 406 45.68 36.72 -8.36
C LYS A 406 44.44 37.39 -8.95
N GLU A 407 43.77 36.73 -9.89
CA GLU A 407 42.51 37.21 -10.49
C GLU A 407 41.44 37.39 -9.40
N LEU A 408 41.32 36.43 -8.48
CA LEU A 408 40.38 36.51 -7.35
C LEU A 408 40.66 37.71 -6.44
N VAL A 409 41.91 37.95 -6.07
CA VAL A 409 42.27 39.07 -5.20
C VAL A 409 42.04 40.41 -5.91
N THR A 410 42.36 40.51 -7.20
CA THR A 410 42.08 41.72 -7.99
C THR A 410 40.59 42.02 -8.05
N LEU A 411 39.76 41.01 -8.32
CA LEU A 411 38.31 41.17 -8.39
C LEU A 411 37.70 41.46 -7.01
N GLU A 412 38.15 40.80 -5.95
CA GLU A 412 37.75 41.08 -4.56
C GLU A 412 38.06 42.53 -4.17
N ASN A 413 39.28 43.01 -4.45
CA ASN A 413 39.67 44.40 -4.17
C ASN A 413 38.84 45.41 -4.98
N HIS A 414 38.51 45.09 -6.23
CA HIS A 414 37.62 45.93 -7.04
C HIS A 414 36.22 46.03 -6.41
N LEU A 415 35.64 44.92 -5.97
CA LEU A 415 34.35 44.91 -5.28
C LEU A 415 34.42 45.72 -3.98
N VAL A 416 35.44 45.54 -3.15
CA VAL A 416 35.64 46.33 -1.93
C VAL A 416 35.69 47.83 -2.23
N SER A 417 36.41 48.24 -3.28
CA SER A 417 36.49 49.65 -3.69
C SER A 417 35.15 50.22 -4.18
N LEU A 418 34.31 49.38 -4.80
CA LEU A 418 33.01 49.76 -5.35
C LEU A 418 31.97 50.01 -4.25
N VAL A 419 31.99 49.19 -3.19
CA VAL A 419 30.95 49.21 -2.15
C VAL A 419 31.39 49.85 -0.83
N GLY A 420 32.69 49.96 -0.57
CA GLY A 420 33.21 50.52 0.68
C GLY A 420 33.02 49.62 1.91
N ASN A 421 32.54 48.38 1.72
CA ASN A 421 32.37 47.38 2.77
C ASN A 421 33.32 46.19 2.56
N PRO A 422 33.64 45.42 3.62
CA PRO A 422 34.40 44.19 3.49
C PRO A 422 33.64 43.16 2.62
N VAL A 423 34.28 42.71 1.56
CA VAL A 423 33.78 41.68 0.64
C VAL A 423 34.76 40.51 0.64
N GLN A 424 34.24 39.29 0.71
CA GLN A 424 35.02 38.08 0.48
C GLN A 424 34.42 37.31 -0.69
N LEU A 425 35.24 37.12 -1.71
CA LEU A 425 34.85 36.50 -2.96
C LEU A 425 35.31 35.04 -2.99
N TYR A 426 34.39 34.19 -3.44
CA TYR A 426 34.59 32.78 -3.69
C TYR A 426 34.24 32.51 -5.15
N VAL A 427 35.08 31.79 -5.88
CA VAL A 427 34.81 31.42 -7.28
C VAL A 427 34.74 29.91 -7.41
N TRP A 428 33.56 29.39 -7.76
CA TRP A 428 33.31 27.96 -7.88
C TRP A 428 33.32 27.54 -9.35
N ILE A 429 34.37 26.82 -9.74
CA ILE A 429 34.64 26.53 -11.15
C ILE A 429 34.17 25.12 -11.50
N ASN A 430 33.39 24.97 -12.57
CA ASN A 430 32.93 23.68 -13.11
C ASN A 430 32.32 22.76 -12.04
N LYS A 431 31.66 23.35 -11.03
CA LYS A 431 31.12 22.66 -9.85
C LYS A 431 32.14 21.79 -9.10
N GLY A 432 33.43 22.11 -9.20
CA GLY A 432 34.56 21.41 -8.59
C GLY A 432 35.07 22.12 -7.32
N PRO A 433 36.38 22.40 -7.20
CA PRO A 433 36.93 23.15 -6.07
C PRO A 433 36.56 24.64 -6.14
N VAL A 434 36.44 25.26 -4.98
CA VAL A 434 36.21 26.70 -4.83
C VAL A 434 37.54 27.39 -4.63
N MET A 435 37.84 28.38 -5.48
CA MET A 435 38.97 29.27 -5.29
C MET A 435 38.65 30.27 -4.18
N THR A 436 39.55 30.37 -3.21
CA THR A 436 39.47 31.30 -2.08
C THR A 436 40.78 32.06 -1.95
N ARG A 437 40.79 33.11 -1.11
CA ARG A 437 42.04 33.83 -0.77
C ARG A 437 43.11 32.93 -0.13
N LYS A 438 42.72 31.80 0.48
CA LYS A 438 43.65 30.80 1.05
C LYS A 438 44.10 29.74 0.04
N GLY A 439 43.49 29.69 -1.15
CA GLY A 439 43.72 28.68 -2.18
C GLY A 439 42.46 27.89 -2.52
N LEU A 440 42.64 26.76 -3.21
CA LEU A 440 41.55 25.86 -3.57
C LEU A 440 41.05 25.07 -2.36
N VAL A 441 39.74 25.01 -2.19
CA VAL A 441 39.07 24.27 -1.11
C VAL A 441 37.91 23.49 -1.70
N SER A 442 37.57 22.33 -1.14
CA SER A 442 36.38 21.59 -1.55
C SER A 442 35.12 22.39 -1.20
N PHE A 443 34.15 22.46 -2.13
CA PHE A 443 32.85 23.08 -1.87
C PHE A 443 32.18 22.48 -0.64
N ALA A 444 32.24 21.16 -0.45
CA ALA A 444 31.64 20.49 0.71
C ALA A 444 32.28 20.92 2.04
N GLN A 445 33.61 21.03 2.10
CA GLN A 445 34.32 21.50 3.29
C GLN A 445 34.00 22.96 3.60
N LEU A 446 33.95 23.79 2.55
CA LEU A 446 33.57 25.19 2.69
C LEU A 446 32.14 25.32 3.21
N ASN A 447 31.21 24.54 2.66
CA ASN A 447 29.80 24.56 3.06
C ASN A 447 29.60 24.13 4.52
N GLU A 448 30.29 23.09 4.99
CA GLU A 448 30.27 22.68 6.41
C GLU A 448 30.86 23.76 7.33
N SER A 449 31.95 24.42 6.93
CA SER A 449 32.51 25.53 7.73
C SER A 449 31.56 26.73 7.85
N ARG A 450 30.73 26.97 6.82
CA ARG A 450 29.71 28.04 6.82
C ARG A 450 28.49 27.68 7.65
N LYS A 451 28.10 26.41 7.68
CA LYS A 451 26.95 25.92 8.45
C LYS A 451 27.01 26.34 9.93
N GLY A 452 28.20 26.36 10.53
CA GLY A 452 28.39 26.78 11.92
C GLY A 452 28.38 28.30 12.16
N ARG A 453 28.33 29.13 11.11
CA ARG A 453 28.39 30.60 11.16
C ARG A 453 27.05 31.29 10.89
N LEU A 454 25.98 30.54 10.61
CA LEU A 454 24.67 31.10 10.29
C LEU A 454 23.82 31.30 11.55
N ASN A 455 23.02 32.37 11.57
CA ASN A 455 22.09 32.67 12.65
C ASN A 455 20.97 31.62 12.74
N GLU A 456 20.43 31.39 13.95
CA GLU A 456 19.33 30.44 14.20
C GLU A 456 18.09 30.70 13.33
N ASP A 457 17.83 31.97 13.00
CA ASP A 457 16.71 32.39 12.14
C ASP A 457 16.86 31.93 10.69
N ASP A 458 18.08 31.96 10.14
CA ASP A 458 18.37 31.52 8.78
C ASP A 458 18.24 29.99 8.68
N GLU A 459 18.67 29.26 9.71
CA GLU A 459 18.48 27.81 9.79
C GLU A 459 16.98 27.44 9.87
N LEU A 460 16.20 28.19 10.65
CA LEU A 460 14.75 28.01 10.77
C LEU A 460 14.01 28.29 9.45
N LEU A 461 14.42 29.31 8.69
CA LEU A 461 13.79 29.68 7.43
C LEU A 461 14.16 28.69 6.30
N LEU A 462 15.41 28.22 6.28
CA LEU A 462 15.87 27.15 5.40
C LEU A 462 15.07 25.87 5.69
N ARG A 463 14.84 25.55 6.99
CA ARG A 463 13.97 24.46 7.43
C ARG A 463 12.54 24.60 6.93
N LYS A 464 11.96 25.81 6.96
CA LYS A 464 10.61 26.07 6.42
C LYS A 464 10.53 25.93 4.91
N THR A 465 11.53 26.44 4.18
CA THR A 465 11.58 26.39 2.71
C THR A 465 11.77 24.96 2.23
N LEU A 466 12.71 24.22 2.82
CA LEU A 466 13.02 22.84 2.44
C LEU A 466 11.94 21.84 2.91
N ARG A 467 11.24 22.10 4.02
CA ARG A 467 10.09 21.27 4.43
C ARG A 467 8.93 21.30 3.44
N ARG A 468 8.80 22.34 2.62
CA ARG A 468 7.74 22.47 1.60
C ARG A 468 8.07 21.76 0.28
N VAL A 469 9.30 21.26 0.12
CA VAL A 469 9.76 20.50 -1.05
C VAL A 469 9.44 18.99 -0.90
N ARG A 470 8.71 18.62 0.16
CA ARG A 470 8.34 17.23 0.49
C ARG A 470 7.47 16.57 -0.56
#